data_AF-A0AAW2ZEI5-F1
#
_entry.id   AF-A0AAW2ZEI5-F1
#
_cell.length_a   1.000
_cell.length_b   1.000
_cell.length_c   1.000
_cell.angle_alpha   90.00
_cell.angle_beta   90.00
_cell.angle_gamma   90.00
#
_symmetry.space_group_name_H-M   'P 1'
#
loop_
_entity.id
_entity.type
_entity.pdbx_description
1 polymer ?
#
loop_
_entity_poly.entity_id
_entity_poly.type
_entity_poly.pdbx_seq_one_letter_code
_entity_poly.pdbx_strand_id
1 'polypeptide(L)'
;MKFFLLAVIVAILAYTTSAQEVRSKVQYKISEKDALLFIEGFALGVEAEIADVSVCVKEVTATLDDFSTAYAKLKLGFHTLSPSLVREGITHLGAGIESVTKDLKDCGVDRLVKDILALTAEIKQGGILKVLIKEVISIFHHRKDVTTEIKTFIKAYGDKDYKVAGVQVGKLVAGLLEPSN
;
A
#
# COMPACT_ATOMS: atom_id res chain seq x y z
N MET A 1 40.80 -24.72 -25.45
CA MET A 1 39.76 -23.70 -25.78
C MET A 1 38.32 -24.18 -25.61
N LYS A 2 37.92 -25.40 -26.02
CA LYS A 2 36.52 -25.88 -25.89
C LYS A 2 35.99 -25.97 -24.44
N PHE A 3 36.83 -26.31 -23.47
CA PHE A 3 36.43 -26.42 -22.05
C PHE A 3 36.21 -25.07 -21.35
N PHE A 4 36.93 -24.02 -21.77
CA PHE A 4 36.75 -22.66 -21.23
C PHE A 4 35.43 -22.03 -21.68
N LEU A 5 35.01 -22.29 -22.92
CA LEU A 5 33.73 -21.81 -23.44
C LEU A 5 32.55 -22.43 -22.69
N LEU A 6 32.65 -23.72 -22.34
CA LEU A 6 31.62 -24.44 -21.60
C LEU A 6 31.47 -23.92 -20.16
N ALA A 7 32.58 -23.63 -19.47
CA ALA A 7 32.56 -23.11 -18.11
C ALA A 7 31.92 -21.71 -18.02
N VAL A 8 32.17 -20.85 -19.00
CA VAL A 8 31.57 -19.50 -19.06
C VAL A 8 30.07 -19.57 -19.34
N ILE A 9 29.62 -20.48 -20.21
CA ILE A 9 28.19 -20.67 -20.48
C ILE A 9 27.45 -21.20 -19.25
N VAL A 10 28.03 -22.16 -18.51
CA VAL A 10 27.44 -22.69 -17.27
C VAL A 10 27.39 -21.60 -16.19
N ALA A 11 28.42 -20.75 -16.08
CA ALA A 11 28.41 -19.63 -15.15
C ALA A 11 27.30 -18.61 -15.50
N ILE A 12 27.16 -18.23 -16.77
CA ILE A 12 26.10 -17.28 -17.22
C ILE A 12 24.70 -17.85 -16.97
N LEU A 13 24.48 -19.15 -17.16
CA LEU A 13 23.20 -19.81 -16.85
C LEU A 13 22.93 -19.94 -15.34
N ALA A 14 23.97 -19.99 -14.51
CA ALA A 14 23.83 -19.99 -13.05
C ALA A 14 23.52 -18.60 -12.48
N TYR A 15 23.96 -17.51 -13.14
CA TYR A 15 23.64 -16.15 -12.68
C TYR A 15 22.18 -15.77 -12.94
N THR A 16 21.57 -16.23 -14.03
CA THR A 16 20.18 -15.85 -14.37
C THR A 16 19.12 -16.53 -13.51
N THR A 17 19.46 -17.63 -12.83
CA THR A 17 18.50 -18.38 -11.98
C THR A 17 18.37 -17.82 -10.55
N SER A 18 19.34 -17.03 -10.07
CA SER A 18 19.30 -16.46 -8.71
C SER A 18 18.50 -15.15 -8.58
N ALA A 19 18.18 -14.48 -9.69
CA ALA A 19 17.50 -13.18 -9.67
C ALA A 19 15.95 -13.27 -9.70
N GLN A 20 15.39 -14.46 -9.90
CA GLN A 20 13.95 -14.62 -10.19
C GLN A 20 13.13 -15.26 -9.06
N GLU A 21 13.75 -15.65 -7.94
CA GLU A 21 13.09 -16.41 -6.87
C GLU A 21 12.53 -15.57 -5.70
N VAL A 22 12.68 -14.24 -5.72
CA VAL A 22 12.08 -13.37 -4.67
C VAL A 22 10.66 -12.91 -5.04
N ARG A 23 10.17 -13.22 -6.26
CA ARG A 23 8.88 -12.70 -6.76
C ARG A 23 7.68 -13.60 -6.51
N SER A 24 7.84 -14.78 -5.91
CA SER A 24 6.76 -15.74 -5.74
C SER A 24 6.70 -16.23 -4.29
N LYS A 25 5.51 -16.14 -3.69
CA LYS A 25 5.12 -16.61 -2.34
C LYS A 25 5.18 -15.59 -1.19
N VAL A 26 4.46 -14.48 -1.34
CA VAL A 26 3.52 -14.05 -0.29
C VAL A 26 2.24 -13.57 -0.97
N GLN A 27 1.56 -14.45 -1.70
CA GLN A 27 0.16 -14.19 -2.02
C GLN A 27 -0.65 -14.63 -0.81
N TYR A 28 -0.80 -13.73 0.16
CA TYR A 28 -1.75 -13.94 1.23
C TYR A 28 -3.14 -13.83 0.59
N LYS A 29 -3.81 -14.98 0.38
CA LYS A 29 -5.18 -14.98 -0.17
C LYS A 29 -6.11 -14.39 0.86
N ILE A 30 -6.41 -13.10 0.72
CA ILE A 30 -7.36 -12.40 1.60
C ILE A 30 -8.76 -12.91 1.27
N SER A 31 -9.54 -13.22 2.30
CA SER A 31 -10.93 -13.63 2.09
C SER A 31 -11.79 -12.43 1.71
N GLU A 32 -12.92 -12.67 1.04
CA GLU A 32 -13.89 -11.61 0.72
C GLU A 32 -14.36 -10.88 1.99
N LYS A 33 -14.59 -11.62 3.07
CA LYS A 33 -14.94 -11.06 4.38
C LYS A 33 -13.87 -10.09 4.91
N ASP A 34 -12.61 -10.49 4.83
CA ASP A 34 -11.49 -9.66 5.27
C ASP A 34 -11.36 -8.39 4.41
N ALA A 35 -11.64 -8.52 3.11
CA ALA A 35 -11.66 -7.38 2.19
C ALA A 35 -12.79 -6.40 2.51
N LEU A 36 -14.00 -6.89 2.80
CA LEU A 36 -15.12 -6.06 3.26
C LEU A 36 -14.81 -5.36 4.58
N LEU A 37 -14.20 -6.07 5.54
CA LEU A 37 -13.76 -5.48 6.81
C LEU A 37 -12.75 -4.35 6.59
N PHE A 38 -11.81 -4.53 5.65
CA PHE A 38 -10.86 -3.49 5.30
C PHE A 38 -11.56 -2.26 4.72
N ILE A 39 -12.47 -2.43 3.76
CA ILE A 39 -13.20 -1.33 3.13
C ILE A 39 -14.11 -0.62 4.14
N GLU A 40 -14.79 -1.37 5.01
CA GLU A 40 -15.57 -0.80 6.12
C GLU A 40 -14.68 0.05 7.01
N GLY A 41 -13.51 -0.48 7.40
CA GLY A 41 -12.52 0.25 8.16
C GLY A 41 -12.05 1.51 7.44
N PHE A 42 -11.75 1.41 6.15
CA PHE A 42 -11.33 2.55 5.33
C PHE A 42 -12.39 3.65 5.33
N ALA A 43 -13.65 3.30 5.06
CA ALA A 43 -14.79 4.23 5.10
C ALA A 43 -14.91 4.94 6.45
N LEU A 44 -14.77 4.20 7.56
CA LEU A 44 -14.76 4.78 8.91
C LEU A 44 -13.57 5.74 9.12
N GLY A 45 -12.40 5.40 8.60
CA GLY A 45 -11.19 6.21 8.75
C GLY A 45 -11.24 7.53 7.96
N VAL A 46 -11.89 7.55 6.80
CA VAL A 46 -12.15 8.77 6.02
C VAL A 46 -13.43 9.50 6.46
N GLU A 47 -14.05 9.05 7.54
CA GLU A 47 -15.31 9.60 8.09
C GLU A 47 -16.45 9.65 7.06
N ALA A 48 -16.50 8.67 6.15
CA ALA A 48 -17.56 8.55 5.17
C ALA A 48 -18.85 8.04 5.82
N GLU A 49 -19.95 8.76 5.61
CA GLU A 49 -21.30 8.32 6.00
C GLU A 49 -21.81 7.27 5.01
N ILE A 50 -21.46 6.00 5.24
CA ILE A 50 -21.91 4.85 4.46
C ILE A 50 -22.70 3.91 5.37
N ALA A 51 -23.93 3.57 4.99
CA ALA A 51 -24.78 2.71 5.80
C ALA A 51 -24.24 1.27 5.93
N ASP A 52 -24.05 0.59 4.81
CA ASP A 52 -23.49 -0.77 4.75
C ASP A 52 -22.66 -0.93 3.47
N VAL A 53 -21.33 -1.07 3.64
CA VAL A 53 -20.41 -1.24 2.51
C VAL A 53 -20.64 -2.54 1.74
N SER A 54 -21.18 -3.59 2.39
CA SER A 54 -21.45 -4.88 1.73
C SER A 54 -22.59 -4.80 0.71
N VAL A 55 -23.43 -3.77 0.81
CA VAL A 55 -24.57 -3.56 -0.11
C VAL A 55 -24.12 -2.87 -1.39
N CYS A 56 -23.13 -1.96 -1.30
CA CYS A 56 -22.71 -1.13 -2.43
C CYS A 56 -21.41 -1.60 -3.08
N VAL A 57 -20.57 -2.37 -2.39
CA VAL A 57 -19.33 -2.93 -2.96
C VAL A 57 -19.61 -4.29 -3.59
N LYS A 58 -19.46 -4.39 -4.91
CA LYS A 58 -19.82 -5.59 -5.69
C LYS A 58 -18.68 -6.61 -5.82
N GLU A 59 -17.43 -6.16 -5.88
CA GLU A 59 -16.25 -7.02 -6.00
C GLU A 59 -15.13 -6.46 -5.13
N VAL A 60 -14.57 -7.29 -4.24
CA VAL A 60 -13.68 -6.81 -3.15
C VAL A 60 -12.28 -7.43 -3.21
N THR A 61 -12.12 -8.52 -3.95
CA THR A 61 -10.93 -9.37 -3.85
C THR A 61 -9.72 -8.84 -4.62
N ALA A 62 -9.93 -8.01 -5.65
CA ALA A 62 -8.83 -7.35 -6.36
C ALA A 62 -8.19 -6.20 -5.54
N THR A 63 -8.92 -5.70 -4.55
CA THR A 63 -8.66 -4.42 -3.87
C THR A 63 -7.48 -4.48 -2.91
N LEU A 64 -7.06 -5.66 -2.45
CA LEU A 64 -6.09 -5.79 -1.36
C LEU A 64 -4.69 -6.31 -1.73
N ASP A 65 -4.44 -6.66 -3.00
CA ASP A 65 -3.11 -7.09 -3.45
C ASP A 65 -2.09 -5.95 -3.34
N ASP A 66 -2.50 -4.73 -3.67
CA ASP A 66 -1.68 -3.53 -3.50
C ASP A 66 -1.42 -3.22 -2.02
N PHE A 67 -2.40 -3.39 -1.12
CA PHE A 67 -2.18 -3.23 0.31
C PHE A 67 -1.26 -4.31 0.90
N SER A 68 -1.36 -5.55 0.42
CA SER A 68 -0.46 -6.63 0.83
C SER A 68 0.98 -6.32 0.42
N THR A 69 1.16 -5.82 -0.80
CA THR A 69 2.46 -5.40 -1.30
C THR A 69 3.00 -4.19 -0.54
N ALA A 70 2.14 -3.20 -0.28
CA ALA A 70 2.46 -2.03 0.53
C ALA A 70 2.93 -2.44 1.93
N TYR A 71 2.17 -3.30 2.62
CA TYR A 71 2.54 -3.83 3.94
C TYR A 71 3.92 -4.50 3.91
N ALA A 72 4.17 -5.41 2.96
CA ALA A 72 5.44 -6.12 2.88
C ALA A 72 6.62 -5.18 2.64
N LYS A 73 6.47 -4.22 1.71
CA LYS A 73 7.49 -3.25 1.34
C LYS A 73 7.76 -2.23 2.45
N LEU A 74 6.73 -1.70 3.09
CA LEU A 74 6.86 -0.78 4.21
C LEU A 74 7.51 -1.48 5.41
N LYS A 75 7.02 -2.67 5.80
CA LYS A 75 7.58 -3.44 6.91
C LYS A 75 9.07 -3.72 6.68
N LEU A 76 9.43 -4.24 5.51
CA LEU A 76 10.83 -4.54 5.18
C LEU A 76 11.67 -3.26 5.06
N GLY A 77 11.12 -2.20 4.47
CA GLY A 77 11.79 -0.92 4.29
C GLY A 77 12.11 -0.23 5.61
N PHE A 78 11.19 -0.23 6.58
CA PHE A 78 11.46 0.29 7.92
C PHE A 78 12.42 -0.60 8.70
N HIS A 79 12.31 -1.92 8.56
CA HIS A 79 13.22 -2.85 9.24
C HIS A 79 14.68 -2.75 8.74
N THR A 80 14.86 -2.59 7.42
CA THR A 80 16.18 -2.54 6.77
C THR A 80 16.68 -1.11 6.51
N LEU A 81 15.93 -0.09 6.97
CA LEU A 81 16.21 1.32 6.73
C LEU A 81 16.41 1.65 5.24
N SER A 82 15.59 1.07 4.36
CA SER A 82 15.68 1.21 2.91
C SER A 82 14.65 2.21 2.36
N PRO A 83 15.05 3.43 1.97
CA PRO A 83 14.12 4.43 1.43
C PRO A 83 13.48 4.00 0.11
N SER A 84 14.14 3.16 -0.69
CA SER A 84 13.56 2.62 -1.93
C SER A 84 12.37 1.71 -1.62
N LEU A 85 12.51 0.79 -0.67
CA LEU A 85 11.43 -0.11 -0.28
C LEU A 85 10.27 0.65 0.37
N VAL A 86 10.55 1.66 1.18
CA VAL A 86 9.48 2.49 1.76
C VAL A 86 8.76 3.27 0.66
N ARG A 87 9.49 3.83 -0.32
CA ARG A 87 8.90 4.50 -1.49
C ARG A 87 7.99 3.56 -2.28
N GLU A 88 8.48 2.37 -2.61
CA GLU A 88 7.67 1.34 -3.29
C GLU A 88 6.41 0.99 -2.49
N GLY A 89 6.55 0.87 -1.16
CA GLY A 89 5.43 0.62 -0.26
C GLY A 89 4.37 1.72 -0.29
N ILE A 90 4.77 3.00 -0.28
CA ILE A 90 3.85 4.14 -0.39
C ILE A 90 3.18 4.17 -1.78
N THR A 91 3.91 3.87 -2.85
CA THR A 91 3.34 3.79 -4.20
C THR A 91 2.24 2.73 -4.28
N HIS A 92 2.48 1.53 -3.73
CA HIS A 92 1.46 0.49 -3.66
C HIS A 92 0.30 0.87 -2.73
N LEU A 93 0.57 1.58 -1.63
CA LEU A 93 -0.48 2.09 -0.76
C LEU A 93 -1.42 3.04 -1.53
N GLY A 94 -0.86 3.95 -2.33
CA GLY A 94 -1.63 4.86 -3.19
C GLY A 94 -2.47 4.13 -4.25
N ALA A 95 -1.92 3.08 -4.86
CA ALA A 95 -2.66 2.25 -5.81
C ALA A 95 -3.82 1.50 -5.14
N GLY A 96 -3.60 0.95 -3.95
CA GLY A 96 -4.66 0.32 -3.15
C GLY A 96 -5.76 1.30 -2.75
N ILE A 97 -5.40 2.52 -2.32
CA ILE A 97 -6.36 3.58 -1.98
C ILE A 97 -7.24 3.91 -3.19
N GLU A 98 -6.64 4.07 -4.36
CA GLU A 98 -7.40 4.31 -5.59
C GLU A 98 -8.37 3.17 -5.91
N SER A 99 -7.95 1.92 -5.72
CA SER A 99 -8.82 0.75 -5.92
C SER A 99 -10.03 0.79 -5.00
N VAL A 100 -9.81 0.90 -3.68
CA VAL A 100 -10.90 0.99 -2.68
C VAL A 100 -11.84 2.14 -3.00
N THR A 101 -11.28 3.28 -3.41
CA THR A 101 -12.05 4.47 -3.74
C THR A 101 -12.98 4.24 -4.93
N LYS A 102 -12.54 3.50 -5.94
CA LYS A 102 -13.40 3.10 -7.07
C LYS A 102 -14.50 2.15 -6.62
N ASP A 103 -14.20 1.23 -5.71
CA ASP A 103 -15.18 0.28 -5.15
C ASP A 103 -16.25 1.00 -4.33
N LEU A 104 -15.91 2.13 -3.71
CA LEU A 104 -16.85 2.98 -2.96
C LEU A 104 -17.70 3.90 -3.84
N LYS A 105 -17.45 3.97 -5.16
CA LYS A 105 -18.18 4.88 -6.07
C LYS A 105 -19.69 4.66 -6.04
N ASP A 106 -20.12 3.41 -5.95
CA ASP A 106 -21.54 3.04 -5.92
C ASP A 106 -22.18 3.24 -4.53
N CYS A 107 -21.41 3.69 -3.53
CA CYS A 107 -21.88 3.89 -2.15
C CYS A 107 -22.41 5.31 -1.85
N GLY A 108 -22.58 6.16 -2.87
CA GLY A 108 -23.12 7.52 -2.70
C GLY A 108 -22.14 8.54 -2.12
N VAL A 109 -20.83 8.25 -2.18
CA VAL A 109 -19.75 9.09 -1.64
C VAL A 109 -18.97 9.82 -2.75
N ASP A 110 -19.67 10.26 -3.80
CA ASP A 110 -19.05 10.79 -5.03
C ASP A 110 -18.04 11.92 -4.82
N ARG A 111 -18.31 12.84 -3.88
CA ARG A 111 -17.40 13.95 -3.56
C ARG A 111 -16.08 13.44 -2.99
N LEU A 112 -16.16 12.59 -1.96
CA LEU A 112 -15.00 11.96 -1.34
C LEU A 112 -14.21 11.13 -2.35
N VAL A 113 -14.91 10.37 -3.20
CA VAL A 113 -14.28 9.59 -4.29
C VAL A 113 -13.49 10.50 -5.21
N LYS A 114 -14.06 11.63 -5.63
CA LYS A 114 -13.37 12.59 -6.49
C LYS A 114 -12.13 13.17 -5.82
N ASP A 115 -12.22 13.54 -4.55
CA ASP A 115 -11.12 14.17 -3.82
C ASP A 115 -9.96 13.19 -3.59
N ILE A 116 -10.27 11.93 -3.23
CA ILE A 116 -9.25 10.87 -3.08
C ILE A 116 -8.63 10.51 -4.43
N LEU A 117 -9.40 10.48 -5.52
CA LEU A 117 -8.85 10.24 -6.86
C LEU A 117 -7.91 11.37 -7.31
N ALA A 118 -8.20 12.63 -6.95
CA ALA A 118 -7.29 13.74 -7.18
C ALA A 118 -5.98 13.57 -6.37
N LEU A 119 -6.10 13.24 -5.08
CA LEU A 119 -4.96 12.96 -4.20
C LEU A 119 -4.08 11.83 -4.74
N THR A 120 -4.67 10.71 -5.13
CA THR A 120 -3.93 9.54 -5.67
C THR A 120 -3.27 9.85 -7.01
N ALA A 121 -3.86 10.71 -7.84
CA ALA A 121 -3.22 11.21 -9.06
C ALA A 121 -1.97 12.04 -8.75
N GLU A 122 -2.02 12.91 -7.73
CA GLU A 122 -0.84 13.67 -7.27
C GLU A 122 0.27 12.77 -6.71
N ILE A 123 -0.09 11.71 -5.99
CA ILE A 123 0.85 10.69 -5.52
C ILE A 123 1.54 10.01 -6.71
N LYS A 124 0.79 9.59 -7.72
CA LYS A 124 1.32 8.94 -8.94
C LYS A 124 2.23 9.86 -9.76
N GLN A 125 1.90 11.14 -9.84
CA GLN A 125 2.71 12.14 -10.53
C GLN A 125 3.97 12.55 -9.74
N GLY A 126 4.13 12.02 -8.52
CA GLY A 126 5.31 12.25 -7.69
C GLY A 126 5.29 13.57 -6.90
N GLY A 127 4.20 14.34 -6.96
CA GLY A 127 4.07 15.63 -6.26
C GLY A 127 4.04 15.45 -4.75
N ILE A 128 2.98 14.83 -4.24
CA ILE A 128 2.84 14.47 -2.81
C ILE A 128 3.86 13.42 -2.41
N LEU A 129 4.21 12.50 -3.31
CA LEU A 129 5.21 11.48 -3.03
C LEU A 129 6.56 12.12 -2.69
N LYS A 130 6.95 13.25 -3.30
CA LYS A 130 8.20 13.94 -2.96
C LYS A 130 8.17 14.58 -1.58
N VAL A 131 7.00 15.04 -1.11
CA VAL A 131 6.80 15.57 0.26
C VAL A 131 6.83 14.42 1.26
N LEU A 132 6.03 13.38 1.06
CA LEU A 132 6.00 12.19 1.92
C LEU A 132 7.34 11.46 1.94
N ILE A 133 8.02 11.30 0.80
CA ILE A 133 9.38 10.72 0.75
C ILE A 133 10.37 11.63 1.46
N LYS A 134 10.32 12.96 1.26
CA LYS A 134 11.22 13.87 1.98
C LYS A 134 10.99 13.81 3.48
N GLU A 135 9.75 13.74 3.93
CA GLU A 135 9.40 13.60 5.33
C GLU A 135 9.82 12.24 5.87
N VAL A 136 9.60 11.15 5.12
CA VAL A 136 10.04 9.79 5.49
C VAL A 136 11.57 9.67 5.51
N ILE A 137 12.28 10.24 4.55
CA ILE A 137 13.75 10.30 4.53
C ILE A 137 14.25 11.20 5.66
N SER A 138 13.56 12.30 5.94
CA SER A 138 13.85 13.16 7.10
C SER A 138 13.56 12.45 8.42
N ILE A 139 12.54 11.59 8.50
CA ILE A 139 12.25 10.66 9.60
C ILE A 139 13.42 9.70 9.79
N PHE A 140 13.97 9.11 8.72
CA PHE A 140 15.16 8.27 8.80
C PHE A 140 16.40 9.04 9.28
N HIS A 141 16.60 10.29 8.85
CA HIS A 141 17.77 11.10 9.22
C HIS A 141 17.66 11.80 10.59
N HIS A 142 16.45 12.13 11.04
CA HIS A 142 16.20 12.86 12.30
C HIS A 142 15.52 12.00 13.38
N ARG A 143 15.30 10.70 13.12
CA ARG A 143 14.50 9.79 13.97
C ARG A 143 13.16 10.39 14.38
N LYS A 144 12.53 11.19 13.50
CA LYS A 144 11.13 11.57 13.70
C LYS A 144 10.28 10.32 13.50
N ASP A 145 9.18 10.20 14.23
CA ASP A 145 8.33 9.03 14.11
C ASP A 145 7.68 8.97 12.72
N VAL A 146 7.75 7.79 12.08
CA VAL A 146 6.80 7.41 11.03
C VAL A 146 5.40 7.72 11.55
N THR A 147 4.54 8.32 10.73
CA THR A 147 3.19 8.69 11.16
C THR A 147 2.52 7.50 11.85
N THR A 148 1.83 7.77 12.95
CA THR A 148 1.23 6.75 13.83
C THR A 148 0.33 5.81 13.03
N GLU A 149 -0.31 6.32 12.00
CA GLU A 149 -1.21 5.63 11.07
C GLU A 149 -0.47 4.55 10.28
N ILE A 150 0.70 4.85 9.69
CA ILE A 150 1.49 3.87 8.91
C ILE A 150 2.03 2.76 9.83
N LYS A 151 2.51 3.11 11.03
CA LYS A 151 2.98 2.10 12.00
C LYS A 151 1.83 1.18 12.44
N THR A 152 0.67 1.77 12.71
CA THR A 152 -0.52 1.03 13.16
C THR A 152 -1.10 0.19 12.02
N PHE A 153 -1.09 0.69 10.78
CA PHE A 153 -1.42 -0.11 9.59
C PHE A 153 -0.52 -1.34 9.48
N ILE A 154 0.81 -1.18 9.53
CA ILE A 154 1.75 -2.31 9.44
C ILE A 154 1.46 -3.35 10.53
N LYS A 155 1.23 -2.90 11.76
CA LYS A 155 0.90 -3.79 12.88
C LYS A 155 -0.44 -4.51 12.64
N ALA A 156 -1.52 -3.77 12.42
CA ALA A 156 -2.87 -4.32 12.26
C ALA A 156 -2.96 -5.27 11.06
N TYR A 157 -2.36 -4.91 9.93
CA TYR A 157 -2.33 -5.77 8.74
C TYR A 157 -1.55 -7.06 8.98
N GLY A 158 -0.44 -6.98 9.73
CA GLY A 158 0.33 -8.16 10.15
C GLY A 158 -0.43 -9.07 11.13
N ASP A 159 -1.25 -8.47 12.00
CA ASP A 159 -2.13 -9.15 12.96
C ASP A 159 -3.44 -9.66 12.32
N LYS A 160 -3.65 -9.40 11.02
CA LYS A 160 -4.87 -9.70 10.26
C LYS A 160 -6.12 -8.98 10.77
N ASP A 161 -5.93 -7.89 11.50
CA ASP A 161 -6.99 -6.97 11.88
C ASP A 161 -7.24 -6.00 10.72
N TYR A 162 -7.88 -6.52 9.66
CA TYR A 162 -8.08 -5.79 8.42
C TYR A 162 -8.98 -4.57 8.59
N LYS A 163 -9.93 -4.62 9.53
CA LYS A 163 -10.77 -3.46 9.85
C LYS A 163 -9.94 -2.33 10.44
N VAL A 164 -9.12 -2.60 11.45
CA VAL A 164 -8.23 -1.58 12.03
C VAL A 164 -7.21 -1.11 10.98
N ALA A 165 -6.67 -2.02 10.17
CA ALA A 165 -5.76 -1.63 9.09
C ALA A 165 -6.43 -0.66 8.09
N GLY A 166 -7.67 -0.94 7.69
CA GLY A 166 -8.49 -0.06 6.86
C GLY A 166 -8.69 1.31 7.50
N VAL A 167 -9.05 1.37 8.79
CA VAL A 167 -9.22 2.63 9.54
C VAL A 167 -7.97 3.49 9.49
N GLN A 168 -6.78 2.91 9.67
CA GLN A 168 -5.54 3.68 9.66
C GLN A 168 -5.21 4.24 8.27
N VAL A 169 -5.49 3.47 7.22
CA VAL A 169 -5.35 3.98 5.84
C VAL A 169 -6.36 5.09 5.58
N GLY A 170 -7.60 4.95 6.03
CA GLY A 170 -8.61 6.00 5.89
C GLY A 170 -8.21 7.29 6.62
N LYS A 171 -7.71 7.18 7.86
CA LYS A 171 -7.20 8.33 8.62
C LYS A 171 -6.01 9.00 7.94
N LEU A 172 -5.11 8.22 7.36
CA LEU A 172 -4.01 8.74 6.56
C LEU A 172 -4.53 9.56 5.38
N VAL A 173 -5.54 9.06 4.67
CA VAL A 173 -6.18 9.78 3.56
C VAL A 173 -6.88 11.05 4.04
N ALA A 174 -7.65 10.99 5.12
CA ALA A 174 -8.32 12.16 5.70
C ALA A 174 -7.33 13.27 6.04
N GLY A 175 -6.23 12.93 6.74
CA GLY A 175 -5.19 13.90 7.08
C GLY A 175 -4.44 14.47 5.86
N LEU A 176 -4.43 13.77 4.73
CA LEU A 176 -3.90 14.29 3.46
C LEU A 176 -4.88 15.18 2.70
N LEU A 177 -6.18 15.06 2.97
CA LEU A 177 -7.24 15.89 2.39
C LEU A 177 -7.47 17.18 3.19
N GLU A 178 -7.09 17.20 4.48
CA GLU A 178 -7.15 18.42 5.27
C GLU A 178 -6.21 19.50 4.69
N PRO A 179 -6.69 20.74 4.47
CA PRO A 179 -5.85 21.82 4.01
C PRO A 179 -4.77 22.11 5.07
N SER A 180 -3.50 22.03 4.66
CA SER A 180 -2.37 22.46 5.47
C SER A 180 -2.51 23.95 5.77
N ASN A 181 -2.97 24.27 6.99
CA ASN A 181 -2.98 25.63 7.54
C ASN A 181 -1.57 26.10 7.88
#